data_AF-A0A7C5NS69-F1
#
_entry.id   AF-A0A7C5NS69-F1
#
_cell.length_a   1.000
_cell.length_b   1.000
_cell.length_c   1.000
_cell.angle_alpha   90.00
_cell.angle_beta   90.00
_cell.angle_gamma   90.00
#
_symmetry.space_group_name_H-M   'P 1'
#
loop_
_entity.id
_entity.type
_entity.pdbx_description
1 polymer ?
#
loop_
_entity_poly.entity_id
_entity_poly.type
_entity_poly.pdbx_seq_one_letter_code
_entity_poly.pdbx_strand_id
1 'polypeptide(L)' 'MNALEEALKIKDQIIAWRRDFHMHPELGYEEERTSKIVEEHLREWGYKIKRVGTGIIADIGKEGKIVALRADMDALPLQE' A
#
# COMPACT_ATOMS: atom_id res chain seq x y z
N MET A 1 -8.44 -15.62 15.02
CA MET A 1 -8.60 -15.29 13.58
C MET A 1 -7.41 -15.86 12.85
N ASN A 2 -7.64 -16.61 11.77
CA ASN A 2 -6.59 -17.15 10.94
C ASN A 2 -6.25 -16.12 9.84
N ALA A 3 -5.03 -15.59 9.85
CA ALA A 3 -4.63 -14.55 8.90
C ALA A 3 -4.73 -15.01 7.43
N LEU A 4 -4.50 -16.31 7.17
CA LEU A 4 -4.62 -16.88 5.82
C LEU A 4 -6.07 -16.87 5.34
N GLU A 5 -7.03 -17.21 6.20
CA GLU A 5 -8.46 -17.20 5.84
C GLU A 5 -8.94 -15.78 5.55
N GLU A 6 -8.54 -14.79 6.35
CA GLU A 6 -8.90 -13.39 6.10
C GLU A 6 -8.28 -12.87 4.80
N ALA A 7 -7.02 -13.20 4.50
CA ALA A 7 -6.37 -12.85 3.24
C ALA A 7 -7.08 -13.47 2.03
N LEU A 8 -7.56 -14.71 2.15
CA LEU A 8 -8.30 -15.39 1.08
C LEU A 8 -9.65 -14.71 0.78
N LYS A 9 -10.31 -14.10 1.77
CA LYS A 9 -11.56 -13.35 1.55
C LYS A 9 -11.38 -12.12 0.68
N ILE A 10 -10.20 -11.50 0.70
CA ILE A 10 -9.88 -10.30 -0.09
C ILE A 10 -9.00 -10.60 -1.32
N LYS A 11 -8.81 -11.88 -1.66
CA LYS A 11 -7.92 -12.32 -2.74
C LYS A 11 -8.17 -11.60 -4.06
N ASP A 12 -9.43 -11.52 -4.48
CA ASP A 12 -9.76 -10.93 -5.78
C ASP A 12 -9.52 -9.42 -5.81
N GLN A 13 -9.68 -8.75 -4.67
CA GLN A 13 -9.35 -7.34 -4.51
C GLN A 13 -7.83 -7.10 -4.58
N ILE A 14 -7.03 -7.96 -3.93
CA ILE A 14 -5.57 -7.91 -4.04
C ILE A 14 -5.12 -8.10 -5.50
N ILE A 15 -5.73 -9.06 -6.22
CA ILE A 15 -5.43 -9.29 -7.64
C ILE A 15 -5.81 -8.06 -8.48
N ALA A 16 -6.94 -7.42 -8.20
CA ALA A 16 -7.37 -6.21 -8.90
C ALA A 16 -6.39 -5.05 -8.69
N TRP A 17 -5.98 -4.76 -7.45
CA TRP A 17 -4.96 -3.76 -7.16
C TRP A 17 -3.62 -4.07 -7.85
N ARG A 18 -3.17 -5.32 -7.78
CA ARG A 18 -1.92 -5.74 -8.46
C ARG A 18 -1.99 -5.51 -9.96
N ARG A 19 -3.12 -5.78 -10.61
CA ARG A 19 -3.30 -5.51 -12.05
C ARG A 19 -3.31 -4.02 -12.33
N ASP A 20 -3.99 -3.23 -11.51
CA ASP A 20 -4.10 -1.80 -11.68
C ASP A 20 -2.76 -1.07 -11.55
N PHE A 21 -1.99 -1.35 -10.49
CA PHE A 21 -0.65 -0.77 -10.32
C PHE A 21 0.33 -1.23 -11.40
N HIS A 22 0.20 -2.47 -11.88
CA HIS A 22 1.04 -2.99 -12.95
C HIS A 22 0.72 -2.36 -14.32
N MET A 23 -0.54 -2.04 -14.59
CA MET A 23 -0.94 -1.33 -15.82
C MET A 23 -0.55 0.16 -15.80
N HIS A 24 -0.32 0.74 -14.62
CA HIS A 24 0.05 2.14 -14.44
C HIS A 24 1.33 2.26 -13.58
N PRO A 25 2.47 1.75 -14.07
CA PRO A 25 3.73 1.81 -13.33
C PRO A 25 4.20 3.25 -13.20
N GLU A 26 4.70 3.61 -12.02
CA GLU A 26 5.32 4.91 -11.75
C GLU A 26 6.77 4.71 -11.27
N LEU A 27 7.66 5.60 -11.68
CA LEU A 27 9.08 5.51 -11.35
C LEU A 27 9.36 5.95 -9.92
N GLY A 28 10.54 5.54 -9.44
CA GLY A 28 11.13 6.00 -8.19
C GLY A 28 10.99 7.51 -7.99
N TYR A 29 10.37 7.93 -6.87
CA TYR A 29 10.09 9.32 -6.49
C TYR A 29 9.00 10.05 -7.28
N GLU A 30 8.31 9.37 -8.19
CA GLU A 30 7.24 9.92 -9.03
C GLU A 30 5.91 9.16 -8.86
N GLU A 31 5.79 8.32 -7.82
CA GLU A 31 4.65 7.44 -7.55
C GLU A 31 3.41 8.17 -6.98
N GLU A 32 3.05 9.31 -7.54
CA GLU A 32 1.98 10.18 -7.00
C GLU A 32 0.61 9.51 -7.01
N ARG A 33 0.26 8.82 -8.12
CA ARG A 33 -1.02 8.10 -8.24
C ARG A 33 -1.05 6.92 -7.28
N THR A 34 0.00 6.11 -7.27
CA THR A 34 0.12 4.90 -6.44
C THR A 34 0.07 5.26 -4.96
N SER A 35 0.84 6.27 -4.56
CA SER A 35 0.82 6.79 -3.19
C SER A 35 -0.56 7.30 -2.80
N LYS A 36 -1.24 8.04 -3.69
CA LYS A 36 -2.60 8.52 -3.42
C LYS A 36 -3.60 7.38 -3.18
N ILE A 37 -3.59 6.35 -4.01
CA ILE A 37 -4.49 5.19 -3.87
C ILE A 37 -4.20 4.46 -2.54
N VAL A 38 -2.93 4.24 -2.21
CA VAL A 38 -2.53 3.60 -0.94
C VAL A 38 -2.96 4.44 0.27
N GLU A 39 -2.77 5.75 0.22
CA GLU A 39 -3.20 6.66 1.28
C GLU A 39 -4.72 6.63 1.48
N GLU A 40 -5.50 6.70 0.40
CA GLU A 40 -6.97 6.69 0.47
C GLU A 40 -7.47 5.44 1.18
N HIS A 41 -7.00 4.26 0.78
CA HIS A 41 -7.38 3.01 1.44
C HIS A 41 -6.96 2.95 2.92
N LEU A 42 -5.72 3.35 3.24
CA LEU A 42 -5.26 3.33 4.64
C LEU A 42 -6.05 4.32 5.51
N ARG A 43 -6.45 5.47 4.98
CA ARG A 43 -7.33 6.43 5.67
C ARG A 43 -8.71 5.82 5.92
N GLU A 44 -9.31 5.18 4.92
CA GLU A 44 -10.60 4.48 5.05
C GLU A 44 -10.56 3.38 6.12
N TRP A 45 -9.42 2.70 6.27
CA TRP A 45 -9.21 1.68 7.29
C TRP A 45 -8.88 2.24 8.68
N GLY A 46 -8.78 3.57 8.82
CA GLY A 46 -8.59 4.25 10.10
C GLY A 46 -7.14 4.42 10.54
N TYR A 47 -6.17 4.30 9.63
CA TYR A 47 -4.76 4.57 9.94
C TYR A 47 -4.49 6.07 10.05
N LYS A 48 -3.52 6.42 10.91
CA LYS A 48 -2.95 7.78 10.95
C LYS A 48 -1.82 7.86 9.94
N ILE A 49 -1.99 8.73 8.94
CA ILE A 49 -1.07 8.85 7.81
C ILE A 49 -0.15 10.04 7.94
N LYS A 50 1.13 9.83 7.64
CA LYS A 50 2.13 10.86 7.39
C LYS A 50 2.81 10.61 6.05
N ARG A 51 2.80 11.62 5.17
CA ARG A 51 3.54 11.60 3.90
C ARG A 51 4.97 12.13 4.07
N VAL A 52 5.87 11.58 3.26
CA VAL A 52 7.25 12.06 3.06
C VAL A 52 7.56 11.94 1.56
N GLY A 53 7.25 12.99 0.79
CA GLY A 53 7.19 12.88 -0.68
C GLY A 53 6.08 11.91 -1.08
N THR A 54 6.41 10.93 -1.93
CA THR A 54 5.56 9.79 -2.30
C THR A 54 5.58 8.68 -1.23
N GLY A 55 6.50 8.73 -0.27
CA GLY A 55 6.53 7.77 0.84
C GLY A 55 5.36 7.95 1.82
N ILE A 56 4.80 6.84 2.29
CA ILE A 56 3.69 6.80 3.26
C ILE A 56 4.11 6.05 4.53
N ILE A 57 3.92 6.70 5.68
CA ILE A 57 3.99 6.08 7.01
C ILE A 57 2.56 6.03 7.54
N ALA A 58 2.11 4.84 7.94
CA ALA A 58 0.75 4.58 8.41
C ALA A 58 0.76 3.86 9.75
N ASP A 59 0.27 4.54 10.79
CA ASP A 59 0.23 4.02 12.16
C ASP A 59 -1.19 3.59 12.55
N ILE A 60 -1.32 2.41 13.15
CA ILE A 60 -2.55 1.92 13.77
C ILE A 60 -2.24 1.26 15.12
N GLY A 61 -3.19 1.36 16.06
CA GLY A 61 -3.08 0.75 17.38
C GLY A 61 -2.91 1.78 18.51
N LYS A 62 -2.37 1.31 19.63
CA LYS A 62 -2.19 2.06 20.89
C LYS A 62 -0.78 1.82 21.43
N GLU A 63 -0.45 2.47 22.54
CA GLU A 63 0.83 2.29 23.24
C GLU A 63 1.14 0.80 23.50
N GLY A 64 2.41 0.41 23.30
CA GLY A 64 2.86 -0.96 23.48
C GLY A 64 4.00 -1.35 22.55
N LYS A 65 4.11 -2.65 22.29
CA LYS A 65 5.10 -3.20 21.34
C LYS A 65 4.73 -2.79 19.91
N ILE A 66 5.74 -2.39 19.16
CA ILE A 66 5.59 -1.91 17.77
C ILE A 66 6.09 -2.99 16.81
N VAL A 67 5.34 -3.23 15.75
CA VAL A 67 5.73 -4.05 14.59
C VAL A 67 5.67 -3.18 13.35
N ALA A 68 6.75 -3.14 12.57
CA ALA A 68 6.81 -2.40 11.32
C ALA A 68 6.68 -3.35 10.12
N LEU A 69 5.81 -3.00 9.18
CA LEU A 69 5.70 -3.63 7.88
C LEU A 69 6.15 -2.63 6.82
N ARG A 70 6.98 -3.07 5.88
CA ARG A 70 7.55 -2.22 4.81
C ARG A 70 7.32 -2.87 3.47
N ALA A 71 6.82 -2.10 2.52
CA ALA A 71 6.65 -2.47 1.12
C ALA A 71 7.12 -1.31 0.23
N ASP A 72 7.60 -1.65 -0.96
CA ASP A 72 7.94 -0.70 -2.01
C ASP A 72 6.82 -0.62 -3.05
N MET A 73 6.73 0.52 -3.74
CA MET A 73 5.66 0.83 -4.68
C MET A 73 6.18 1.21 -6.07
N ASP A 74 7.48 1.50 -6.19
CA ASP A 74 8.09 1.98 -7.42
C ASP A 74 8.25 0.89 -8.46
N ALA A 75 8.13 1.29 -9.73
CA ALA A 75 8.42 0.46 -10.87
C ALA A 75 9.81 0.77 -11.44
N LEU A 76 10.32 -0.17 -12.23
CA LEU A 76 11.56 0.00 -12.98
C LEU A 76 11.29 0.68 -14.32
N PRO A 77 12.26 1.46 -14.85
CA PRO A 77 12.20 2.04 -16.19
C PRO A 77 12.47 0.96 -17.25
N LEU A 78 11.55 0.00 -17.36
CA LEU A 78 11.59 -1.08 -18.33
C LEU A 78 10.33 -1.00 -19.18
N GLN A 79 10.50 -1.25 -20.48
CA GLN A 79 9.38 -1.39 -21.39
C GLN A 79 8.99 -2.88 -21.38
N GLU A 80 7.73 -3.18 -21.06
CA GLU A 80 7.19 -4.55 -21.12
C GLU A 80 7.12 -5.08 -22.55
#